data_AF-X1UXY6-F1
#
_entry.id   AF-X1UXY6-F1
#
_cell.length_a   1.000
_cell.length_b   1.000
_cell.length_c   1.000
_cell.angle_alpha   90.00
_cell.angle_beta   90.00
_cell.angle_gamma   90.00
#
_symmetry.space_group_name_H-M   'P 1'
#
loop_
_entity.id
_entity.type
_entity.pdbx_description
1 polymer ?
#
loop_
_entity_poly.entity_id
_entity_poly.type
_entity_poly.pdbx_seq_one_letter_code
_entity_poly.pdbx_strand_id
1 'polypeptide(L)'
;MLADVITATINEACGELLINRGENDGLAEGQLVLGDYSIIGTISDVDSRLSRLKLITDPTSKVAVSIADVDVRCVMQGNGNCSAKIDCFSLIGIDSIPFSLSRASIICGGFASM
;
A
#
# COMPACT_ATOMS: atom_id res chain seq x y z
N MET A 1 -7.58 -13.16 7.62
CA MET A 1 -6.73 -14.29 7.19
C MET A 1 -5.28 -13.89 7.42
N LEU A 2 -4.43 -14.84 7.83
CA LEU A 2 -3.00 -14.60 8.07
C LEU A 2 -2.21 -15.36 7.00
N ALA A 3 -1.17 -14.71 6.48
CA ALA A 3 -0.28 -15.23 5.45
C ALA A 3 1.17 -15.01 5.89
N ASP A 4 2.04 -15.96 5.56
CA ASP A 4 3.48 -15.81 5.75
C ASP A 4 4.13 -15.31 4.47
N VAL A 5 5.13 -14.44 4.62
CA VAL A 5 5.99 -14.00 3.53
C VAL A 5 7.02 -15.10 3.26
N ILE A 6 6.98 -15.66 2.06
CA ILE A 6 7.94 -16.69 1.63
C ILE A 6 9.17 -16.03 1.00
N THR A 7 8.95 -14.97 0.22
CA THR A 7 10.01 -14.31 -0.54
C THR A 7 9.84 -12.81 -0.44
N ALA A 8 10.95 -12.10 -0.19
CA ALA A 8 11.03 -10.66 -0.29
C ALA A 8 12.07 -10.30 -1.35
N THR A 9 11.61 -9.70 -2.46
CA THR A 9 12.50 -9.24 -3.53
C THR A 9 12.82 -7.77 -3.30
N ILE A 10 13.97 -7.51 -2.68
CA ILE A 10 14.54 -6.18 -2.46
C ILE A 10 15.50 -5.87 -3.61
N ASN A 11 14.97 -5.32 -4.70
CA ASN A 11 15.77 -4.72 -5.78
C ASN A 11 15.69 -3.18 -5.69
N GLU A 12 16.24 -2.45 -6.65
CA GLU A 12 16.16 -0.97 -6.78
C GLU A 12 14.72 -0.41 -6.78
N ALA A 13 13.71 -1.27 -6.92
CA ALA A 13 12.30 -0.92 -6.82
C ALA A 13 11.65 -1.29 -5.48
N CYS A 14 12.32 -2.06 -4.59
CA CYS A 14 11.78 -2.63 -3.36
C CYS A 14 10.27 -2.92 -3.47
N GLY A 15 9.90 -3.68 -4.49
CA GLY A 15 8.55 -3.58 -5.05
C GLY A 15 7.65 -4.76 -4.73
N GLU A 16 8.21 -5.93 -4.39
CA GLU A 16 7.44 -7.18 -4.43
C GLU A 16 7.70 -8.11 -3.25
N LEU A 17 6.61 -8.59 -2.65
CA LEU A 17 6.61 -9.68 -1.67
C LEU A 17 5.78 -10.85 -2.19
N LEU A 18 6.21 -12.08 -1.89
CA LEU A 18 5.46 -13.28 -2.19
C LEU A 18 4.92 -13.89 -0.89
N ILE A 19 3.61 -14.16 -0.86
CA ILE A 19 2.96 -14.78 0.30
C ILE A 19 2.46 -16.20 0.01
N ASN A 20 2.38 -17.01 1.05
CA ASN A 20 1.92 -18.41 1.01
C ASN A 20 0.40 -18.59 0.93
N ARG A 21 -0.28 -17.65 0.27
CA ARG A 21 -1.74 -17.65 0.10
C ARG A 21 -2.06 -17.29 -1.33
N GLY A 22 -3.12 -17.88 -1.88
CA GLY A 22 -3.53 -17.68 -3.27
C GLY A 22 -5.04 -17.71 -3.47
N GLU A 23 -5.48 -17.99 -4.69
CA GLU A 23 -6.91 -18.09 -5.02
C GLU A 23 -7.62 -19.15 -4.18
N ASN A 24 -6.95 -20.26 -3.83
CA ASN A 24 -7.52 -21.30 -2.96
C ASN A 24 -7.83 -20.78 -1.55
N ASP A 25 -7.16 -19.72 -1.12
CA ASP A 25 -7.38 -19.06 0.16
C ASP A 25 -8.36 -17.87 0.03
N GLY A 26 -8.93 -17.64 -1.16
CA GLY A 26 -9.88 -16.55 -1.44
C GLY A 26 -9.21 -15.19 -1.67
N LEU A 27 -7.93 -15.16 -2.03
CA LEU A 27 -7.25 -13.92 -2.39
C LEU A 27 -7.64 -13.49 -3.81
N ALA A 28 -7.66 -12.18 -4.02
CA ALA A 28 -7.96 -11.55 -5.31
C ALA A 28 -7.04 -10.35 -5.54
N GLU A 29 -6.78 -10.04 -6.81
CA GLU A 29 -6.06 -8.84 -7.22
C GLU A 29 -6.77 -7.57 -6.72
N GLY A 30 -5.98 -6.57 -6.32
CA GLY A 30 -6.48 -5.32 -5.77
C GLY A 30 -6.78 -5.35 -4.26
N GLN A 31 -6.68 -6.50 -3.59
CA GLN A 31 -6.82 -6.56 -2.14
C GLN A 31 -5.67 -5.85 -1.42
N LEU A 32 -6.02 -5.04 -0.42
CA LEU A 32 -5.03 -4.39 0.45
C LEU A 32 -4.46 -5.38 1.46
N VAL A 33 -3.14 -5.33 1.63
CA VAL A 33 -2.45 -6.12 2.64
C VAL A 33 -2.01 -5.21 3.79
N LEU A 34 -2.49 -5.55 4.98
CA LEU A 34 -2.17 -4.91 6.24
C LEU A 34 -1.12 -5.74 6.98
N GLY A 35 -0.05 -5.09 7.42
CA GLY A 35 0.80 -5.56 8.50
C GLY A 35 0.24 -5.10 9.85
N ASP A 36 1.03 -5.24 10.92
CA ASP A 36 0.57 -5.02 12.31
C ASP A 36 -0.21 -3.72 12.52
N TYR A 37 0.29 -2.59 11.98
CA TYR A 37 -0.36 -1.28 12.12
C TYR A 37 -0.29 -0.44 10.84
N SER A 38 0.21 -1.02 9.75
CA SER A 38 0.57 -0.29 8.54
C SER A 38 0.16 -1.08 7.32
N ILE A 39 -0.19 -0.37 6.26
CA ILE A 39 -0.50 -1.01 4.97
C ILE A 39 0.83 -1.25 4.27
N ILE A 40 1.04 -2.50 3.89
CA ILE A 40 2.29 -2.98 3.28
C ILE A 40 2.22 -2.78 1.77
N GLY A 41 1.04 -3.00 1.17
CA GLY A 41 0.87 -2.98 -0.26
C GLY A 41 -0.49 -3.51 -0.70
N THR A 42 -0.57 -3.82 -1.98
CA THR A 42 -1.77 -4.37 -2.62
C THR A 42 -1.40 -5.62 -3.39
N ILE A 43 -2.27 -6.63 -3.36
CA ILE A 43 -2.11 -7.82 -4.18
C ILE A 43 -2.18 -7.42 -5.66
N SER A 44 -1.10 -7.68 -6.40
CA SER A 44 -1.02 -7.36 -7.83
C SER A 44 -1.20 -8.57 -8.72
N ASP A 45 -0.99 -9.76 -8.18
CA ASP A 45 -1.18 -11.01 -8.91
C ASP A 45 -1.44 -12.13 -7.90
N VAL A 46 -2.37 -13.02 -8.25
CA VAL A 46 -2.77 -14.16 -7.42
C VAL A 46 -2.61 -15.43 -8.23
N ASP A 47 -1.77 -16.33 -7.74
CA ASP A 47 -1.63 -17.70 -8.19
C ASP A 47 -2.51 -18.63 -7.31
N SER A 48 -2.68 -19.89 -7.72
CA SER A 48 -3.52 -20.86 -6.99
C SER A 48 -3.13 -21.05 -5.51
N ARG A 49 -1.86 -20.93 -5.14
CA ARG A 49 -1.34 -21.12 -3.76
C ARG A 49 -0.44 -20.00 -3.26
N LEU A 50 -0.09 -19.07 -4.15
CA LEU A 50 0.88 -18.01 -3.91
C LEU A 50 0.25 -16.71 -4.38
N SER A 51 0.66 -15.58 -3.81
CA SER A 51 0.26 -14.27 -4.32
C SER A 51 1.43 -13.32 -4.27
N ARG A 52 1.48 -12.43 -5.25
CA ARG A 52 2.44 -11.33 -5.34
C ARG A 52 1.79 -10.06 -4.81
N LEU A 53 2.46 -9.45 -3.84
CA LEU A 53 2.12 -8.13 -3.33
C LEU A 53 3.01 -7.12 -4.01
N LYS A 54 2.40 -6.05 -4.47
CA LYS A 54 3.11 -4.83 -4.82
C LYS A 54 3.14 -3.90 -3.63
N LEU A 55 4.34 -3.55 -3.23
CA LEU A 55 4.59 -2.70 -2.09
C LEU A 55 4.24 -1.25 -2.39
N ILE A 56 3.86 -0.52 -1.34
CA ILE A 56 3.62 0.92 -1.41
C ILE A 56 4.88 1.74 -1.77
N THR A 57 6.06 1.14 -1.67
CA THR A 57 7.38 1.73 -1.97
C THR A 57 7.76 1.67 -3.44
N ASP A 58 7.05 0.88 -4.24
CA ASP A 58 7.28 0.74 -5.67
C ASP A 58 7.01 2.09 -6.40
N PRO A 59 7.87 2.51 -7.35
CA PRO A 59 7.75 3.82 -8.00
C PRO A 59 6.46 4.01 -8.82
N THR A 60 5.84 2.91 -9.23
CA THR A 60 4.56 2.90 -9.95
C THR A 60 3.36 2.81 -9.00
N SER A 61 3.60 2.61 -7.70
CA SER A 61 2.55 2.58 -6.67
C SER A 61 2.11 4.00 -6.33
N LYS A 62 0.80 4.25 -6.47
CA LYS A 62 0.14 5.51 -6.09
C LYS A 62 -1.10 5.18 -5.29
N VAL A 63 -1.13 5.64 -4.05
CA VAL A 63 -2.19 5.32 -3.11
C VAL A 63 -2.75 6.63 -2.54
N ALA A 64 -4.05 6.83 -2.64
CA ALA A 64 -4.71 7.96 -2.00
C ALA A 64 -4.74 7.73 -0.48
N VAL A 65 -4.19 8.68 0.29
CA VAL A 65 -4.17 8.64 1.74
C VAL A 65 -4.80 9.92 2.30
N SER A 66 -5.59 9.81 3.36
CA SER A 66 -6.07 10.95 4.15
C SER A 66 -5.42 10.91 5.52
N ILE A 67 -5.11 12.10 6.03
CA ILE A 67 -4.59 12.24 7.39
C ILE A 67 -5.77 12.56 8.29
N ALA A 68 -6.06 11.67 9.24
CA ALA A 68 -7.23 11.79 10.13
C ALA A 68 -7.27 13.11 10.92
N ASP A 69 -6.11 13.74 11.12
CA ASP A 69 -5.97 14.98 11.89
C ASP A 69 -6.26 16.25 11.07
N VAL A 70 -6.10 16.20 9.73
CA VAL A 70 -6.10 17.42 8.90
C VAL A 70 -7.19 17.42 7.81
N ASP A 71 -7.96 16.34 7.64
CA ASP A 71 -8.93 16.17 6.52
C ASP A 71 -8.34 16.50 5.13
N VAL A 72 -7.01 16.47 5.01
CA VAL A 72 -6.31 16.74 3.76
C VAL A 72 -6.17 15.44 3.00
N ARG A 73 -6.51 15.49 1.71
CA ARG A 73 -6.27 14.41 0.76
C ARG A 73 -4.84 14.49 0.29
N CYS A 74 -4.12 13.40 0.47
CA CYS A 74 -2.76 13.25 0.02
C CYS A 74 -2.65 12.05 -0.92
N VAL A 75 -1.61 12.05 -1.73
CA VAL A 75 -1.23 10.91 -2.56
C VAL A 75 0.11 10.43 -2.06
N MET A 76 0.18 9.17 -1.67
CA MET A 76 1.43 8.51 -1.38
C MET A 76 1.95 7.84 -2.65
N GLN A 77 3.19 8.14 -3.02
CA GLN A 77 3.86 7.58 -4.17
C GLN A 77 5.20 6.96 -3.75
N GLY A 78 5.44 5.72 -4.16
CA GLY A 78 6.73 5.08 -3.97
C GLY A 78 7.84 5.74 -4.80
N ASN A 79 9.09 5.61 -4.37
CA ASN A 79 10.26 6.16 -5.06
C ASN A 79 11.33 5.08 -5.36
N GLY A 80 10.96 3.80 -5.30
CA GLY A 80 11.84 2.66 -5.62
C GLY A 80 12.91 2.34 -4.57
N ASN A 81 13.45 3.33 -3.86
CA ASN A 81 14.47 3.15 -2.83
C ASN A 81 13.90 2.69 -1.47
N CYS A 82 12.98 1.72 -1.45
CA CYS A 82 12.27 1.29 -0.23
C CYS A 82 11.62 2.48 0.53
N SER A 83 11.32 3.56 -0.18
CA SER A 83 10.85 4.83 0.38
C SER A 83 9.62 5.29 -0.37
N ALA A 84 8.65 5.85 0.35
CA ALA A 84 7.46 6.46 -0.23
C ALA A 84 7.39 7.94 0.20
N LYS A 85 6.95 8.79 -0.73
CA LYS A 85 6.71 10.21 -0.51
C LYS A 85 5.21 10.43 -0.43
N ILE A 86 4.77 11.27 0.50
CA ILE A 86 3.37 11.70 0.60
C ILE A 86 3.31 13.14 0.09
N ASP A 87 2.57 13.35 -0.99
CA ASP A 87 2.26 14.67 -1.54
C ASP A 87 0.83 15.03 -1.13
N CYS A 88 0.70 15.96 -0.18
CA CYS A 88 -0.58 16.41 0.35
C CYS A 88 -1.08 17.64 -0.41
N PHE A 89 -2.29 17.58 -0.96
CA PHE A 89 -2.90 18.75 -1.59
C PHE A 89 -3.65 19.55 -0.52
N SER A 90 -2.93 20.41 0.21
CA SER A 90 -3.54 21.31 1.18
C SER A 90 -3.86 22.65 0.51
N LEU A 91 -5.13 23.05 0.51
CA LEU A 91 -5.59 24.39 0.11
C LEU A 91 -5.04 25.51 1.03
N ILE A 92 -4.32 25.14 2.09
CA ILE A 92 -3.88 26.04 3.17
C ILE A 92 -2.37 26.36 3.10
N GLY A 93 -1.64 25.90 2.06
CA GLY A 93 -0.23 26.29 1.85
C GLY A 93 0.75 25.72 2.88
N ILE A 94 0.53 24.48 3.31
CA ILE A 94 1.38 23.79 4.27
C ILE A 94 2.05 22.60 3.54
N ASP A 95 3.16 22.90 2.86
CA ASP A 95 3.72 22.03 1.80
C ASP A 95 4.48 20.80 2.33
N SER A 96 4.78 20.72 3.63
CA SER A 96 5.58 19.62 4.17
C SER A 96 5.44 19.51 5.68
N ILE A 97 4.86 18.42 6.14
CA ILE A 97 4.78 18.08 7.56
C ILE A 97 5.44 16.70 7.70
N PRO A 98 6.55 16.59 8.44
CA PRO A 98 7.21 15.31 8.62
C PRO A 98 6.30 14.41 9.45
N PHE A 99 5.68 13.42 8.80
CA PHE A 99 4.68 12.58 9.42
C PHE A 99 5.13 11.14 9.61
N SER A 100 4.82 10.61 10.79
CA SER A 100 4.86 9.19 11.07
C SER A 100 3.66 8.51 10.42
N LEU A 101 3.90 7.46 9.63
CA LEU A 101 2.89 6.70 8.89
C LEU A 101 1.80 6.07 9.77
N SER A 102 2.00 6.07 11.10
CA SER A 102 1.15 5.44 12.12
C SER A 102 -0.31 5.93 12.16
N ARG A 103 -0.65 7.04 11.48
CA ARG A 103 -1.99 7.67 11.54
C ARG A 103 -2.56 8.07 10.17
N ALA A 104 -1.97 7.59 9.07
CA ALA A 104 -2.49 7.80 7.72
C ALA A 104 -3.55 6.74 7.40
N SER A 105 -4.71 7.16 6.91
CA SER A 105 -5.78 6.27 6.44
C SER A 105 -5.72 6.19 4.91
N ILE A 106 -5.76 4.99 4.32
CA ILE A 106 -5.94 4.87 2.86
C ILE A 106 -7.40 5.18 2.53
N ILE A 107 -7.60 6.10 1.59
CA ILE A 107 -8.91 6.37 1.02
C ILE A 107 -9.13 5.28 -0.02
N CYS A 108 -9.68 4.15 0.40
CA CYS A 108 -10.09 3.10 -0.54
C CYS A 108 -11.29 3.65 -1.31
N GLY A 109 -11.04 4.21 -2.51
CA GLY A 109 -12.09 4.58 -3.45
C GLY A 109 -13.02 3.39 -3.63
N GLY A 110 -14.31 3.62 -3.41
CA GLY A 110 -15.29 2.59 -3.09
C GLY A 110 -15.26 1.36 -3.99
N PHE A 111 -15.27 0.20 -3.35
CA PHE A 111 -16.03 -0.90 -3.91
C PHE A 111 -17.50 -0.54 -3.70
N ALA A 112 -18.15 -0.06 -4.76
CA ALA A 112 -19.59 -0.13 -4.84
C ALA A 112 -19.96 -1.61 -4.71
N SER A 113 -20.61 -1.98 -3.61
CA SER A 113 -21.43 -3.20 -3.61
C SER A 113 -22.54 -3.00 -4.64
N MET A 114 -22.55 -3.84 -5.65
CA MET A 114 -23.77 -4.34 -6.29
C MET A 114 -23.71 -5.85 -6.29
#